data_AF-A0A0G4LU99-F1
#
_entry.id   AF-A0A0G4LU99-F1
#
_cell.length_a   1.000
_cell.length_b   1.000
_cell.length_c   1.000
_cell.angle_alpha   90.00
_cell.angle_beta   90.00
_cell.angle_gamma   90.00
#
_symmetry.space_group_name_H-M   'P 1'
#
loop_
_entity.id
_entity.type
_entity.pdbx_description
1 polymer ?
#
loop_
_entity_poly.entity_id
_entity_poly.type
_entity_poly.pdbx_seq_one_letter_code
_entity_poly.pdbx_strand_id
1 'polypeptide(L)'
;VLVDGPSSDPELAVPRQALPLSAALLSSLVVAKLPRGARHGTLKKAWEASEIDKKWKETSWFKRRTQIERRKNLTDFDRFKVLRLKKQRRFEERKSLAKVKAAA
;
A
#
# COMPACT_ATOMS: atom_id res chain seq x y z
N VAL A 1 -1.61 -23.50 3.98
CA VAL A 1 -1.57 -23.29 2.51
C VAL A 1 -0.15 -22.99 2.10
N LEU A 2 0.28 -23.43 0.92
CA LEU A 2 1.60 -23.10 0.38
C LEU A 2 1.54 -21.71 -0.28
N VAL A 3 2.40 -20.79 0.13
CA VAL A 3 2.44 -19.40 -0.34
C VAL A 3 3.83 -19.11 -0.93
N ASP A 4 3.89 -18.26 -1.94
CA ASP A 4 5.12 -17.83 -2.62
C ASP A 4 4.93 -16.38 -3.09
N GLY A 5 5.87 -15.50 -2.75
CA GLY A 5 5.84 -14.07 -3.09
C GLY A 5 6.96 -13.73 -4.06
N PRO A 6 6.73 -13.81 -5.39
CA PRO A 6 7.75 -13.66 -6.43
C PRO A 6 8.09 -12.20 -6.77
N SER A 7 7.68 -11.25 -5.91
CA SER A 7 7.85 -9.81 -6.14
C SER A 7 9.30 -9.48 -6.50
N SER A 8 9.45 -8.53 -7.44
CA SER A 8 10.78 -8.03 -7.83
C SER A 8 11.37 -7.09 -6.77
N ASP A 9 10.52 -6.51 -5.91
CA ASP A 9 10.91 -5.68 -4.78
C ASP A 9 11.36 -6.58 -3.60
N PRO A 10 12.63 -6.53 -3.15
CA PRO A 10 13.15 -7.41 -2.09
C PRO A 10 12.40 -7.30 -0.76
N GLU A 11 11.86 -6.12 -0.42
CA GLU A 11 11.09 -5.94 0.82
C GLU A 11 9.71 -6.64 0.78
N LEU A 12 9.20 -6.91 -0.43
CA LEU A 12 7.93 -7.58 -0.65
C LEU A 12 8.09 -9.04 -1.06
N ALA A 13 9.31 -9.46 -1.40
CA ALA A 13 9.62 -10.82 -1.78
C ALA A 13 9.49 -11.77 -0.58
N VAL A 14 8.77 -12.87 -0.77
CA VAL A 14 8.55 -13.87 0.27
C VAL A 14 8.93 -15.24 -0.28
N PRO A 15 9.93 -15.93 0.29
CA PRO A 15 10.29 -17.29 -0.11
C PRO A 15 9.10 -18.25 0.03
N ARG A 16 9.09 -19.28 -0.81
CA ARG A 16 8.04 -20.30 -0.80
C ARG A 16 7.99 -21.02 0.55
N GLN A 17 6.86 -20.92 1.24
CA GLN A 17 6.69 -21.46 2.60
C GLN A 17 5.24 -21.87 2.89
N ALA A 18 5.05 -22.65 3.95
CA ALA A 18 3.72 -22.95 4.48
C ALA A 18 3.21 -21.79 5.36
N LEU A 19 1.98 -21.35 5.13
CA LEU A 19 1.29 -20.33 5.92
C LEU A 19 -0.10 -20.82 6.35
N PRO A 20 -0.48 -20.73 7.64
CA PRO A 20 -1.84 -21.02 8.07
C PRO A 20 -2.80 -19.94 7.54
N LEU A 21 -4.00 -20.34 7.11
CA LEU A 21 -4.99 -19.39 6.56
C LEU A 21 -5.42 -18.33 7.59
N SER A 22 -5.38 -18.66 8.88
CA SER A 22 -5.67 -17.72 9.97
C SER A 22 -4.68 -16.55 10.05
N ALA A 23 -3.46 -16.71 9.54
CA ALA A 23 -2.45 -15.65 9.49
C ALA A 23 -2.42 -14.92 8.14
N ALA A 24 -3.33 -15.24 7.22
CA ALA A 24 -3.40 -14.65 5.89
C ALA A 24 -4.61 -13.72 5.77
N LEU A 25 -4.40 -12.56 5.13
CA LEU A 25 -5.48 -11.69 4.68
C LEU A 25 -5.47 -11.67 3.15
N LEU A 26 -6.62 -11.93 2.54
CA LEU A 26 -6.77 -11.97 1.10
C LEU A 26 -6.94 -10.56 0.54
N SER A 27 -6.24 -10.25 -0.53
CA SER A 27 -6.45 -9.04 -1.32
C SER A 27 -7.42 -9.32 -2.48
N SER A 28 -7.91 -8.26 -3.13
CA SER A 28 -8.73 -8.38 -4.34
C SER A 28 -7.91 -8.64 -5.61
N LEU A 29 -6.58 -8.69 -5.52
CA LEU A 29 -5.70 -8.90 -6.67
C LEU A 29 -5.61 -10.39 -6.99
N VAL A 30 -5.88 -10.75 -8.24
CA VAL A 30 -5.90 -12.15 -8.70
C VAL A 30 -5.02 -12.29 -9.94
N VAL A 31 -4.10 -13.25 -9.90
CA VAL A 31 -3.36 -13.71 -11.09
C VAL A 31 -4.18 -14.82 -11.75
N ALA A 32 -4.76 -14.54 -12.92
CA ALA A 32 -5.64 -15.48 -13.60
C ALA A 32 -4.86 -16.64 -14.25
N LYS A 33 -5.53 -17.79 -14.41
CA LYS A 33 -5.05 -18.95 -15.19
C LYS A 33 -3.70 -19.54 -14.72
N LEU A 34 -3.39 -19.45 -13.43
CA LEU A 34 -2.21 -20.11 -12.86
C LEU A 34 -2.55 -21.56 -12.46
N PRO A 35 -1.81 -22.58 -12.94
CA PRO A 35 -2.04 -23.96 -12.51
C PRO A 35 -1.64 -24.15 -11.05
N ARG A 36 -2.39 -25.01 -10.34
CA ARG A 36 -2.07 -25.37 -8.95
C ARG A 36 -0.66 -25.98 -8.88
N GLY A 37 0.17 -25.48 -7.97
CA GLY A 37 1.53 -25.98 -7.79
C GLY A 37 2.57 -25.44 -8.78
N ALA A 38 2.25 -24.37 -9.53
CA ALA A 38 3.23 -23.68 -10.38
C ALA A 38 4.56 -23.42 -9.65
N ARG A 39 5.68 -23.65 -10.34
CA ARG A 39 7.03 -23.35 -9.81
C ARG A 39 7.25 -21.83 -9.76
N HIS A 40 8.22 -21.40 -8.95
CA HIS A 40 8.50 -19.98 -8.69
C HIS A 40 8.72 -19.19 -9.99
N GLY A 41 9.49 -19.71 -10.95
CA GLY A 41 9.74 -19.04 -12.23
C GLY A 41 8.46 -18.81 -13.08
N THR A 42 7.54 -19.78 -13.11
CA THR A 42 6.26 -19.63 -13.82
C THR A 42 5.36 -18.62 -13.12
N LEU A 43 5.30 -18.68 -11.78
CA LEU A 43 4.54 -17.74 -10.96
C LEU A 43 5.07 -16.30 -11.13
N LYS A 44 6.40 -16.11 -11.14
CA LYS A 44 7.04 -14.81 -11.35
C LYS A 44 6.66 -14.20 -12.70
N LYS A 45 6.73 -14.97 -13.79
CA LYS A 45 6.30 -14.50 -15.11
C LYS A 45 4.83 -14.05 -15.13
N ALA A 46 3.94 -14.83 -14.52
CA ALA A 46 2.51 -14.50 -14.45
C ALA A 46 2.24 -13.28 -13.55
N TRP A 47 3.00 -13.13 -12.46
CA TRP A 47 2.94 -12.00 -11.54
C TRP A 47 3.36 -10.69 -12.20
N GLU A 48 4.48 -10.71 -12.93
CA GLU A 48 4.99 -9.59 -13.72
C GLU A 48 4.03 -9.22 -14.85
N ALA A 49 3.56 -10.20 -15.63
CA ALA A 49 2.59 -9.97 -16.70
C ALA A 49 1.27 -9.38 -16.20
N SER A 50 0.90 -9.66 -14.96
CA SER A 50 -0.31 -9.12 -14.32
C SER A 50 -0.08 -7.77 -13.64
N GLU A 51 1.14 -7.24 -13.65
CA GLU A 51 1.58 -6.00 -12.98
C GLU A 51 1.16 -5.93 -11.50
N ILE A 52 1.25 -7.05 -10.77
CA ILE A 52 0.70 -7.14 -9.40
C ILE A 52 1.40 -6.17 -8.45
N ASP A 53 2.72 -6.00 -8.53
CA ASP A 53 3.45 -5.09 -7.64
C ASP A 53 2.99 -3.63 -7.81
N LYS A 54 2.73 -3.22 -9.05
CA LYS A 54 2.23 -1.88 -9.36
C LYS A 54 0.80 -1.69 -8.84
N LYS A 55 -0.09 -2.65 -9.14
CA LYS A 55 -1.47 -2.64 -8.64
C LYS A 55 -1.51 -2.64 -7.11
N TRP A 56 -0.64 -3.42 -6.47
CA TRP A 56 -0.49 -3.45 -5.02
C TRP A 56 -0.11 -2.08 -4.47
N LYS A 57 0.91 -1.43 -5.05
CA LYS A 57 1.36 -0.08 -4.65
C LYS A 57 0.28 1.00 -4.83
N GLU A 58 -0.62 0.83 -5.78
CA GLU A 58 -1.74 1.74 -6.02
C GLU A 58 -2.90 1.58 -5.04
N THR A 59 -3.02 0.42 -4.38
CA THR A 59 -4.12 0.15 -3.44
C THR A 59 -4.13 1.11 -2.26
N SER A 60 -5.34 1.40 -1.76
CA SER A 60 -5.53 2.17 -0.53
C SER A 60 -4.88 1.48 0.68
N TRP A 61 -4.83 0.15 0.67
CA TRP A 61 -4.19 -0.64 1.72
C TRP A 61 -2.68 -0.37 1.78
N PHE A 62 -1.98 -0.47 0.66
CA PHE A 62 -0.54 -0.18 0.60
C PHE A 62 -0.25 1.29 0.96
N LYS A 63 -1.02 2.23 0.40
CA LYS A 63 -0.89 3.67 0.71
C LYS A 63 -1.11 3.96 2.20
N ARG A 64 -2.07 3.29 2.84
CA ARG A 64 -2.32 3.44 4.28
C ARG A 64 -1.19 2.84 5.11
N ARG A 65 -0.71 1.64 4.77
CA ARG A 65 0.40 0.98 5.48
C ARG A 65 1.67 1.84 5.45
N THR A 66 2.05 2.30 4.26
CA THR A 66 3.21 3.19 4.07
C THR A 66 3.04 4.53 4.78
N GLN A 67 1.82 5.10 4.80
CA GLN A 67 1.56 6.31 5.58
C GLN A 67 1.76 6.09 7.09
N ILE A 68 1.28 4.96 7.62
CA ILE A 68 1.45 4.61 9.05
C ILE A 68 2.93 4.46 9.39
N GLU A 69 3.68 3.74 8.56
CA GLU A 69 5.10 3.53 8.73
C GLU A 69 5.89 4.84 8.69
N ARG A 70 5.63 5.70 7.68
CA ARG A 70 6.23 7.05 7.62
C ARG A 70 5.94 7.87 8.87
N ARG A 71 4.72 7.79 9.41
CA ARG A 71 4.34 8.51 10.64
C ARG A 71 5.06 7.97 11.87
N LYS A 72 5.28 6.66 11.96
CA LYS A 72 6.06 6.03 13.04
C LYS A 72 7.51 6.51 13.01
N ASN A 73 8.06 6.71 11.82
CA ASN A 73 9.47 7.09 11.63
C ASN A 73 9.73 8.61 11.66
N LEU A 74 8.76 9.45 12.07
CA LEU A 74 8.97 10.90 12.14
C LEU A 74 9.83 11.31 13.34
N THR A 75 10.86 12.12 13.05
CA THR A 75 11.62 12.84 14.08
C THR A 75 10.76 13.94 14.74
N ASP A 76 11.21 14.47 15.87
CA ASP A 76 10.49 15.55 16.56
C ASP A 76 10.38 16.82 15.70
N PHE A 77 11.47 17.18 15.02
CA PHE A 77 11.47 18.32 14.11
C PHE A 77 10.50 18.12 12.93
N ASP A 78 10.40 16.91 12.39
CA ASP A 78 9.43 16.63 11.31
C ASP A 78 7.99 16.68 11.81
N ARG A 79 7.72 16.24 13.05
CA ARG A 79 6.41 16.42 13.68
C ARG A 79 6.05 17.90 13.83
N PHE A 80 7.00 18.75 14.20
CA PHE A 80 6.80 20.19 14.24
C PHE A 80 6.49 20.78 12.86
N LYS A 81 7.25 20.40 11.81
CA LYS A 81 6.94 20.82 10.42
C LYS A 81 5.53 20.40 10.00
N VAL A 82 5.16 19.15 10.25
CA VAL A 82 3.81 18.63 9.94
C VAL A 82 2.73 19.43 10.67
N LEU A 83 2.95 19.80 11.94
CA LEU A 83 2.03 20.63 12.71
C LEU A 83 1.85 22.01 12.07
N ARG A 84 2.94 22.68 11.70
CA ARG A 84 2.90 24.00 11.05
C ARG A 84 2.17 23.96 9.71
N LEU A 85 2.51 23.00 8.85
CA LEU A 85 1.86 22.83 7.54
C LEU A 85 0.37 22.49 7.67
N LYS A 86 -0.01 21.65 8.65
CA LYS A 86 -1.44 21.38 8.94
C LYS A 86 -2.18 22.64 9.37
N LYS A 87 -1.56 23.53 10.15
CA LYS A 87 -2.18 24.79 10.60
C LYS A 87 -2.41 25.72 9.41
N GLN A 88 -1.43 25.86 8.50
CA GLN A 88 -1.57 26.65 7.28
C GLN A 88 -2.69 26.10 6.37
N ARG A 89 -2.68 24.78 6.11
CA ARG A 89 -3.70 24.14 5.28
C ARG A 89 -5.12 24.35 5.84
N ARG A 90 -5.31 24.14 7.14
CA ARG A 90 -6.61 24.36 7.80
C ARG A 90 -7.10 25.81 7.71
N PHE A 91 -6.17 26.77 7.77
CA PHE A 91 -6.53 28.18 7.65
C PHE A 91 -7.07 28.48 6.24
N GLU A 92 -6.37 28.05 5.19
CA GLU A 92 -6.83 28.23 3.80
C GLU A 92 -8.12 27.48 3.50
N GLU A 93 -8.26 26.23 3.98
CA GLU A 93 -9.51 25.45 3.88
C GLU A 93 -10.69 26.19 4.51
N ARG A 94 -10.52 26.78 5.71
CA ARG A 94 -11.59 27.53 6.39
C ARG A 94 -11.93 28.82 5.66
N LYS A 95 -10.92 29.51 5.14
CA LYS A 95 -11.09 30.74 4.35
C LYS A 95 -11.88 30.48 3.08
N SER A 96 -11.56 29.41 2.34
CA SER A 96 -12.31 29.03 1.14
C SER A 96 -13.73 28.58 1.47
N LEU A 97 -13.92 27.78 2.52
CA LEU A 97 -15.25 27.36 2.98
C LEU A 97 -16.13 28.53 3.41
N ALA A 98 -15.58 29.53 4.11
CA ALA A 98 -16.33 30.72 4.49
C ALA A 98 -16.84 31.50 3.26
N LYS A 99 -16.01 31.64 2.22
CA LYS A 99 -16.42 32.27 0.95
C LYS A 99 -17.53 31.49 0.25
N VAL A 100 -17.40 30.16 0.14
CA VAL A 100 -18.43 29.31 -0.47
C VAL A 100 -19.75 29.41 0.30
N LYS A 101 -19.71 29.38 1.64
CA LYS A 101 -20.91 29.52 2.48
C LYS A 101 -21.56 30.89 2.40
N ALA A 102 -20.80 31.95 2.19
CA ALA A 102 -21.36 33.29 2.04
C ALA A 102 -22.00 33.52 0.65
N ALA A 103 -21.58 32.73 -0.35
CA ALA A 103 -22.10 32.80 -1.72
C ALA A 103 -23.26 31.81 -1.98
N ALA A 104 -23.54 30.89 -1.05
CA ALA A 104 -24.65 29.96 -1.07
C ALA A 104 -25.81 30.49 -0.22
#